data_AF-A0A7W7YSQ6-F1
#
_entry.id   AF-A0A7W7YSQ6-F1
#
_cell.length_a   1.000
_cell.length_b   1.000
_cell.length_c   1.000
_cell.angle_alpha   90.00
_cell.angle_beta   90.00
_cell.angle_gamma   90.00
#
_symmetry.space_group_name_H-M   'P 1'
#
loop_
_entity.id
_entity.type
_entity.pdbx_description
1 polymer ?
#
loop_
_entity_poly.entity_id
_entity_poly.type
_entity_poly.pdbx_seq_one_letter_code
_entity_poly.pdbx_strand_id
1 'polypeptide(L)'
;MLASRLGIVLILTTLLTAGSTAAQETRGLMGIKTRVETTVSGDTPAAPAAAAKRMALVIGMSAYTSIPPLKNTASDARAVGDMLQRLGFAVDLAIDIPLAQMQETVAAFSRRTETADIALVYYAGHGVEAAGENYLVPVDIDVKDPSRIPQQAISLSTVFASVEHARKLRIVILDSCRNNPFPTLVSAAAADGAAAAGGGLAAPDASQGMLVVYAAESGKVALDGDGEHSPFATAILEDLPRPNVEIGLVFRQVRDRVMALTANRQQPHFYGSLSGAPYFLAGGDAAMAGNADKASQWQALKPDQEVQLAALAGEGDTRAMLGLGYMALTPDSRKYRPEKAFDLFRKAADAGDAEAMFELGKLYEKGIGTAQDTAEALKLYQQAADLGFADAINDLGFLYYQGTEGLPRDPKKAVELFVRAADLRHPQAMFNVAALIDDGLVPGKTPEDAAAYLYQALRSGVDDVLEQLTSRPAMFKPETRRALQAELRRNDFYAGAIDGDIGAGTQRSMRLAFGRAE
;
A
#
# COMPACT_ATOMS: atom_id res chain seq x y z
N MET A 1 -1.39 34.51 -9.82
CA MET A 1 -0.66 33.95 -8.67
C MET A 1 -1.05 32.50 -8.38
N LEU A 2 -2.33 32.15 -8.22
CA LEU A 2 -2.78 30.78 -7.97
C LEU A 2 -2.40 29.79 -9.12
N ALA A 3 -2.53 30.20 -10.39
CA ALA A 3 -2.12 29.39 -11.56
C ALA A 3 -0.59 29.14 -11.64
N SER A 4 0.25 30.04 -11.09
CA SER A 4 1.71 29.81 -10.99
C SER A 4 2.10 28.99 -9.77
N ARG A 5 1.18 28.68 -8.85
CA ARG A 5 1.44 27.80 -7.69
C ARG A 5 0.87 26.41 -7.93
N LEU A 6 -0.36 26.30 -8.45
CA LEU A 6 -1.01 25.05 -8.87
C LEU A 6 -0.45 24.50 -10.20
N GLY A 7 -0.09 25.37 -11.15
CA GLY A 7 0.43 24.97 -12.47
C GLY A 7 1.90 24.55 -12.50
N ILE A 8 2.60 24.54 -11.35
CA ILE A 8 3.98 24.06 -11.24
C ILE A 8 4.04 22.59 -10.80
N VAL A 9 2.94 22.04 -10.26
CA VAL A 9 2.84 20.62 -9.88
C VAL A 9 2.55 19.72 -11.10
N LEU A 10 2.29 20.30 -12.27
CA LEU A 10 2.23 19.58 -13.54
C LEU A 10 3.55 19.79 -14.28
N ILE A 11 4.31 18.72 -14.50
CA ILE A 11 5.31 18.69 -15.58
C ILE A 11 4.55 18.96 -16.89
N LEU A 12 4.63 20.22 -17.36
CA LEU A 12 4.15 20.64 -18.66
C LEU A 12 4.96 19.93 -19.75
N THR A 13 4.29 19.09 -20.54
CA THR A 13 4.66 18.92 -21.95
C THR A 13 3.62 19.71 -22.75
N THR A 14 3.96 20.96 -23.07
CA THR A 14 3.09 21.95 -23.71
C THR A 14 3.02 21.73 -25.22
N LEU A 15 1.82 21.82 -25.81
CA LEU A 15 1.60 22.42 -27.15
C LEU A 15 0.14 22.90 -27.30
N LEU A 16 -0.01 24.19 -27.68
CA LEU A 16 -1.23 24.98 -27.87
C LEU A 16 -2.08 24.46 -29.08
N THR A 17 -3.37 24.77 -29.34
CA THR A 17 -4.17 26.02 -29.47
C THR A 17 -5.60 25.56 -29.91
N ALA A 18 -6.77 26.03 -29.39
CA ALA A 18 -7.53 27.30 -29.57
C ALA A 18 -8.86 27.16 -30.37
N GLY A 19 -9.98 27.64 -29.77
CA GLY A 19 -11.26 28.08 -30.40
C GLY A 19 -12.38 27.01 -30.49
N SER A 20 -13.69 27.24 -30.31
CA SER A 20 -14.51 28.45 -30.15
C SER A 20 -16.00 28.07 -29.90
N THR A 21 -16.67 28.79 -28.99
CA THR A 21 -18.09 29.26 -28.97
C THR A 21 -19.34 28.32 -29.08
N ALA A 22 -20.11 28.32 -27.97
CA ALA A 22 -21.45 28.95 -27.78
C ALA A 22 -22.80 28.17 -27.83
N ALA A 23 -23.70 28.67 -26.95
CA ALA A 23 -25.19 28.63 -26.87
C ALA A 23 -25.85 27.43 -26.12
N GLN A 24 -26.41 27.64 -24.91
CA GLN A 24 -27.83 28.02 -24.57
C GLN A 24 -28.82 26.86 -24.83
N GLU A 25 -29.70 26.38 -23.93
CA GLU A 25 -30.73 27.04 -23.10
C GLU A 25 -31.41 25.97 -22.19
N THR A 26 -31.55 26.19 -20.88
CA THR A 26 -32.80 26.41 -20.09
C THR A 26 -33.69 25.22 -19.62
N ARG A 27 -33.77 25.13 -18.28
CA ARG A 27 -34.94 24.97 -17.37
C ARG A 27 -35.96 23.84 -17.59
N GLY A 28 -36.09 23.01 -16.55
CA GLY A 28 -37.32 22.29 -16.20
C GLY A 28 -37.34 21.91 -14.71
N LEU A 29 -38.20 22.56 -13.95
CA LEU A 29 -38.32 22.49 -12.49
C LEU A 29 -39.28 21.38 -12.04
N MET A 30 -39.03 20.85 -10.84
CA MET A 30 -40.01 20.51 -9.79
C MET A 30 -40.74 19.15 -9.84
N GLY A 31 -40.72 18.45 -8.70
CA GLY A 31 -41.61 17.30 -8.47
C GLY A 31 -41.29 16.43 -7.26
N ILE A 32 -41.14 17.01 -6.07
CA ILE A 32 -41.03 16.27 -4.79
C ILE A 32 -42.36 15.57 -4.52
N LYS A 33 -42.33 14.25 -4.29
CA LYS A 33 -43.40 13.52 -3.60
C LYS A 33 -42.83 12.61 -2.51
N THR A 34 -42.99 13.10 -1.29
CA THR A 34 -42.86 12.39 -0.01
C THR A 34 -43.90 11.28 0.05
N ARG A 35 -43.51 10.05 0.38
CA ARG A 35 -44.41 9.02 0.91
C ARG A 35 -43.78 8.38 2.14
N VAL A 36 -44.42 8.63 3.27
CA VAL A 36 -44.25 7.94 4.55
C VAL A 36 -45.20 6.75 4.52
N GLU A 37 -44.70 5.55 4.77
CA GLU A 37 -45.49 4.39 5.18
C GLU A 37 -44.60 3.48 6.03
N THR A 38 -44.72 3.59 7.35
CA THR A 38 -45.32 2.60 8.28
C THR A 38 -44.61 1.24 8.33
N THR A 39 -43.92 1.06 9.45
CA THR A 39 -43.31 -0.15 10.00
C THR A 39 -44.31 -1.31 10.11
N VAL A 40 -43.94 -2.46 9.53
CA VAL A 40 -44.50 -3.78 9.87
C VAL A 40 -43.34 -4.66 10.28
N SER A 41 -43.37 -5.11 11.53
CA SER A 41 -42.49 -6.11 12.13
C SER A 41 -42.73 -7.47 11.49
N GLY A 42 -41.70 -8.00 10.84
CA GLY A 42 -41.62 -9.36 10.34
C GLY A 42 -40.17 -9.83 10.41
N ASP A 43 -39.97 -11.03 10.96
CA ASP A 43 -38.69 -11.67 11.21
C ASP A 43 -37.72 -11.57 10.02
N THR A 44 -36.61 -10.85 10.22
CA THR A 44 -35.51 -10.81 9.26
C THR A 44 -34.61 -12.04 9.49
N PRO A 45 -34.40 -12.92 8.49
CA PRO A 45 -33.31 -13.88 8.57
C PRO A 45 -32.00 -13.10 8.69
N ALA A 46 -31.14 -13.52 9.62
CA ALA A 46 -29.87 -12.85 9.89
C ALA A 46 -29.13 -12.55 8.58
N ALA A 47 -28.89 -11.26 8.33
CA ALA A 47 -28.07 -10.82 7.21
C ALA A 47 -26.71 -11.53 7.29
N PRO A 48 -26.11 -11.95 6.15
CA PRO A 48 -24.75 -12.46 6.16
C PRO A 48 -23.86 -11.40 6.80
N ALA A 49 -23.05 -11.81 7.78
CA ALA A 49 -22.09 -10.94 8.45
C ALA A 49 -21.31 -10.16 7.38
N ALA A 50 -21.36 -8.83 7.46
CA ALA A 50 -20.66 -7.97 6.50
C ALA A 50 -19.21 -8.46 6.38
N ALA A 51 -18.79 -8.85 5.18
CA ALA A 51 -17.46 -9.37 4.93
C ALA A 51 -16.42 -8.35 5.43
N ALA A 52 -15.55 -8.77 6.34
CA ALA A 52 -14.54 -7.89 6.92
C ALA A 52 -13.59 -7.42 5.82
N LYS A 53 -13.50 -6.10 5.61
CA LYS A 53 -12.59 -5.51 4.61
C LYS A 53 -11.11 -5.77 4.91
N ARG A 54 -10.76 -6.06 6.16
CA ARG A 54 -9.40 -6.31 6.62
C ARG A 54 -9.36 -7.64 7.36
N MET A 55 -8.50 -8.55 6.92
CA MET A 55 -8.37 -9.88 7.51
C MET A 55 -6.91 -10.16 7.84
N ALA A 56 -6.67 -10.79 8.99
CA ALA A 56 -5.34 -11.24 9.35
C ALA A 56 -5.36 -12.66 9.89
N LEU A 57 -4.34 -13.43 9.53
CA LEU A 57 -4.01 -14.72 10.13
C LEU A 57 -2.70 -14.56 10.88
N VAL A 58 -2.73 -14.84 12.18
CA VAL A 58 -1.60 -14.66 13.09
C VAL A 58 -1.28 -16.00 13.72
N ILE A 59 -0.08 -16.51 13.43
CA ILE A 59 0.35 -17.84 13.84
C ILE A 59 1.60 -17.72 14.72
N GLY A 60 1.56 -18.31 15.91
CA GLY A 60 2.71 -18.40 16.82
C GLY A 60 3.02 -19.85 17.19
N MET A 61 4.25 -20.30 16.93
CA MET A 61 4.74 -21.65 17.23
C MET A 61 5.92 -21.59 18.18
N SER A 62 5.71 -22.08 19.41
CA SER A 62 6.63 -21.98 20.55
C SER A 62 6.87 -23.33 21.22
N ALA A 63 5.84 -24.14 21.41
CA ALA A 63 5.86 -25.36 22.22
C ALA A 63 6.06 -26.62 21.38
N TYR A 64 7.19 -26.70 20.65
CA TYR A 64 7.48 -27.86 19.80
C TYR A 64 7.67 -29.15 20.60
N THR A 65 7.15 -30.26 20.08
CA THR A 65 7.25 -31.57 20.73
C THR A 65 8.62 -32.23 20.55
N SER A 66 9.30 -31.89 19.45
CA SER A 66 10.44 -32.67 18.93
C SER A 66 11.73 -31.86 18.84
N ILE A 67 11.65 -30.55 19.05
CA ILE A 67 12.77 -29.59 18.97
C ILE A 67 12.68 -28.59 20.13
N PRO A 68 13.77 -27.87 20.48
CA PRO A 68 13.74 -26.92 21.58
C PRO A 68 12.63 -25.87 21.41
N PRO A 69 11.92 -25.52 22.50
CA PRO A 69 10.87 -24.52 22.44
C PRO A 69 11.44 -23.12 22.19
N LEU A 70 10.64 -22.27 21.55
CA LEU A 70 10.94 -20.85 21.37
C LEU A 70 10.31 -20.03 22.49
N LYS A 71 11.04 -19.03 22.98
CA LYS A 71 10.64 -18.27 24.17
C LYS A 71 9.52 -17.26 23.90
N ASN A 72 9.62 -16.51 22.80
CA ASN A 72 8.84 -15.28 22.60
C ASN A 72 7.72 -15.41 21.55
N THR A 73 7.78 -16.40 20.66
CA THR A 73 6.91 -16.47 19.46
C THR A 73 5.40 -16.49 19.75
N ALA A 74 4.97 -17.19 20.80
CA ALA A 74 3.57 -17.18 21.21
C ALA A 74 3.12 -15.83 21.80
N SER A 75 4.02 -15.14 22.52
CA SER A 75 3.78 -13.80 23.06
C SER A 75 3.71 -12.77 21.92
N ASP A 76 4.67 -12.84 20.98
CA ASP A 76 4.74 -11.99 19.79
C ASP A 76 3.48 -12.11 18.95
N ALA A 77 3.04 -13.33 18.65
CA ALA A 77 1.81 -13.59 17.90
C ALA A 77 0.57 -13.02 18.61
N ARG A 78 0.45 -13.17 19.94
CA ARG A 78 -0.68 -12.58 20.69
C ARG A 78 -0.67 -11.05 20.61
N ALA A 79 0.48 -10.43 20.87
CA ALA A 79 0.59 -8.98 20.85
C ALA A 79 0.33 -8.38 19.46
N VAL A 80 0.85 -9.01 18.40
CA VAL A 80 0.59 -8.59 17.01
C VAL A 80 -0.89 -8.78 16.66
N GLY A 81 -1.50 -9.90 17.09
CA GLY A 81 -2.94 -10.14 16.92
C GLY A 81 -3.79 -9.04 17.55
N ASP A 82 -3.52 -8.69 18.81
CA ASP A 82 -4.25 -7.64 19.53
C ASP A 82 -4.07 -6.26 18.89
N MET A 83 -2.85 -5.96 18.39
CA MET A 83 -2.57 -4.73 17.66
C MET A 83 -3.38 -4.65 16.35
N LEU A 84 -3.41 -5.72 15.57
CA LEU A 84 -4.16 -5.78 14.32
C LEU A 84 -5.67 -5.67 14.56
N GLN A 85 -6.19 -6.27 15.63
CA GLN A 85 -7.59 -6.07 16.05
C GLN A 85 -7.90 -4.60 16.32
N ARG A 86 -7.01 -3.87 17.03
CA ARG A 86 -7.16 -2.42 17.25
C ARG A 86 -7.11 -1.60 15.96
N LEU A 87 -6.41 -2.10 14.93
CA LEU A 87 -6.40 -1.51 13.58
C LEU A 87 -7.59 -1.94 12.70
N GLY A 88 -8.56 -2.66 13.25
CA GLY A 88 -9.80 -3.05 12.57
C GLY A 88 -9.69 -4.28 11.68
N PHE A 89 -8.68 -5.14 11.89
CA PHE A 89 -8.61 -6.45 11.24
C PHE A 89 -9.52 -7.45 11.95
N ALA A 90 -10.20 -8.30 11.17
CA ALA A 90 -10.71 -9.57 11.66
C ALA A 90 -9.53 -10.54 11.77
N VAL A 91 -9.11 -10.87 13.00
CA VAL A 91 -7.90 -11.65 13.27
C VAL A 91 -8.25 -13.09 13.62
N ASP A 92 -7.68 -14.02 12.88
CA ASP A 92 -7.63 -15.45 13.21
C ASP A 92 -6.30 -15.73 13.90
N LEU A 93 -6.33 -15.99 15.21
CA LEU A 93 -5.14 -16.27 16.01
C LEU A 93 -4.98 -17.78 16.24
N ALA A 94 -3.83 -18.33 15.85
CA ALA A 94 -3.46 -19.72 16.05
C ALA A 94 -2.15 -19.84 16.83
N ILE A 95 -2.15 -20.53 17.97
CA ILE A 95 -0.98 -20.72 18.82
C ILE A 95 -0.75 -22.20 19.05
N ASP A 96 0.48 -22.65 18.80
CA ASP A 96 0.94 -24.02 19.07
C ASP A 96 0.02 -25.11 18.50
N ILE A 97 -0.44 -24.92 17.27
CA ILE A 97 -1.37 -25.85 16.59
C ILE A 97 -0.62 -26.92 15.78
N PRO A 98 -1.10 -28.17 15.75
CA PRO A 98 -0.51 -29.24 14.95
C PRO A 98 -0.73 -29.03 13.44
N LEU A 99 0.02 -29.75 12.61
CA LEU A 99 -0.02 -29.61 11.15
C LEU A 99 -1.43 -29.66 10.56
N ALA A 100 -2.24 -30.65 10.96
CA ALA A 100 -3.59 -30.84 10.42
C ALA A 100 -4.47 -29.60 10.66
N GLN A 101 -4.38 -29.02 11.87
CA GLN A 101 -5.12 -27.81 12.21
C GLN A 101 -4.53 -26.57 11.50
N MET A 102 -3.22 -26.53 11.30
CA MET A 102 -2.57 -25.44 10.56
C MET A 102 -2.99 -25.42 9.09
N GLN A 103 -3.07 -26.59 8.45
CA GLN A 103 -3.60 -26.75 7.09
C GLN A 103 -5.04 -26.25 6.98
N GLU A 104 -5.90 -26.66 7.92
CA GLU A 104 -7.29 -26.22 7.96
C GLU A 104 -7.41 -24.71 8.17
N THR A 105 -6.61 -24.15 9.08
CA THR A 105 -6.59 -22.71 9.38
C THR A 105 -6.19 -21.88 8.16
N VAL A 106 -5.10 -22.25 7.47
CA VAL A 106 -4.65 -21.54 6.26
C VAL A 106 -5.69 -21.66 5.14
N ALA A 107 -6.29 -22.84 4.96
CA ALA A 107 -7.34 -23.03 3.95
C ALA A 107 -8.63 -22.26 4.27
N ALA A 108 -9.02 -22.20 5.54
CA ALA A 108 -10.18 -21.42 5.98
C ALA A 108 -9.95 -19.92 5.81
N PHE A 109 -8.75 -19.44 6.11
CA PHE A 109 -8.35 -18.06 5.89
C PHE A 109 -8.41 -17.69 4.40
N SER A 110 -7.86 -18.53 3.52
CA SER A 110 -7.89 -18.34 2.06
C SER A 110 -9.29 -18.12 1.49
N ARG A 111 -10.28 -18.92 1.92
CA ARG A 111 -11.68 -18.74 1.47
C ARG A 111 -12.28 -17.42 1.95
N ARG A 112 -11.85 -16.92 3.11
CA ARG A 112 -12.37 -15.68 3.69
C ARG A 112 -11.76 -14.45 3.02
N THR A 113 -10.49 -14.53 2.58
CA THR A 113 -9.79 -13.41 1.95
C THR A 113 -10.30 -13.06 0.55
N GLU A 114 -11.10 -13.92 -0.10
CA GLU A 114 -11.75 -13.67 -1.40
C GLU A 114 -12.54 -12.35 -1.46
N THR A 115 -13.06 -11.90 -0.32
CA THR A 115 -13.86 -10.67 -0.22
C THR A 115 -13.13 -9.53 0.49
N ALA A 116 -11.90 -9.77 0.94
CA ALA A 116 -11.11 -8.81 1.72
C ALA A 116 -10.43 -7.77 0.81
N ASP A 117 -10.38 -6.53 1.29
CA ASP A 117 -9.55 -5.49 0.68
C ASP A 117 -8.08 -5.68 1.06
N ILE A 118 -7.82 -6.05 2.32
CA ILE A 118 -6.48 -6.24 2.86
C ILE A 118 -6.39 -7.60 3.54
N ALA A 119 -5.36 -8.38 3.21
CA ALA A 119 -5.03 -9.61 3.90
C ALA A 119 -3.59 -9.55 4.44
N LEU A 120 -3.42 -9.94 5.70
CA LEU A 120 -2.12 -9.98 6.37
C LEU A 120 -1.91 -11.36 7.01
N VAL A 121 -0.76 -11.99 6.75
CA VAL A 121 -0.31 -13.14 7.53
C VAL A 121 0.87 -12.72 8.37
N TYR A 122 0.85 -13.02 9.67
CA TYR A 122 2.00 -12.93 10.55
C TYR A 122 2.31 -14.33 11.07
N TYR A 123 3.56 -14.77 10.91
CA TYR A 123 4.04 -16.05 11.42
C TYR A 123 5.27 -15.83 12.30
N ALA A 124 5.23 -16.34 13.53
CA ALA A 124 6.37 -16.41 14.44
C ALA A 124 6.66 -17.88 14.79
N GLY A 125 7.85 -18.37 14.46
CA GLY A 125 8.19 -19.79 14.63
C GLY A 125 9.41 -20.24 13.83
N HIS A 126 9.66 -21.53 13.75
CA HIS A 126 10.73 -22.07 12.92
C HIS A 126 10.32 -22.10 11.45
N GLY A 127 11.28 -21.82 10.58
CA GLY A 127 11.16 -21.96 9.13
C GLY A 127 12.36 -22.68 8.55
N VAL A 128 12.14 -23.55 7.57
CA VAL A 128 13.19 -24.38 6.96
C VAL A 128 13.11 -24.36 5.44
N GLU A 129 14.26 -24.46 4.80
CA GLU A 129 14.34 -24.70 3.36
C GLU A 129 14.52 -26.20 3.10
N ALA A 130 13.69 -26.80 2.25
CA ALA A 130 13.79 -28.19 1.84
C ALA A 130 13.45 -28.31 0.35
N ALA A 131 14.30 -29.00 -0.42
CA ALA A 131 14.11 -29.20 -1.85
C ALA A 131 13.91 -27.90 -2.67
N GLY A 132 14.53 -26.79 -2.25
CA GLY A 132 14.40 -25.48 -2.90
C GLY A 132 13.13 -24.70 -2.56
N GLU A 133 12.30 -25.23 -1.65
CA GLU A 133 11.06 -24.60 -1.18
C GLU A 133 11.16 -24.25 0.31
N ASN A 134 10.40 -23.22 0.69
CA ASN A 134 10.32 -22.71 2.05
C ASN A 134 9.16 -23.32 2.81
N TYR A 135 9.39 -23.74 4.06
CA TYR A 135 8.37 -24.36 4.89
C TYR A 135 8.28 -23.72 6.27
N LEU A 136 7.05 -23.54 6.76
CA LEU A 136 6.72 -23.14 8.12
C LEU A 136 6.45 -24.38 8.96
N VAL A 137 7.11 -24.45 10.11
CA VAL A 137 7.20 -25.67 10.93
C VAL A 137 6.10 -25.68 12.01
N PRO A 138 5.19 -26.67 12.02
CA PRO A 138 4.20 -26.82 13.09
C PRO A 138 4.82 -27.43 14.36
N VAL A 139 4.10 -27.36 15.50
CA VAL A 139 4.64 -27.84 16.78
C VAL A 139 4.89 -29.35 16.84
N ASP A 140 4.18 -30.14 16.03
CA ASP A 140 4.22 -31.60 16.00
C ASP A 140 5.16 -32.19 14.93
N ILE A 141 6.06 -31.37 14.36
CA ILE A 141 7.06 -31.79 13.36
C ILE A 141 7.90 -32.97 13.87
N ASP A 142 8.17 -33.98 13.03
CA ASP A 142 9.11 -35.06 13.35
C ASP A 142 10.46 -34.82 12.65
N VAL A 143 11.49 -34.48 13.42
CA VAL A 143 12.81 -34.13 12.88
C VAL A 143 13.70 -35.31 12.49
N LYS A 144 13.21 -36.54 12.59
CA LYS A 144 14.00 -37.75 12.31
C LYS A 144 14.32 -37.96 10.82
N ASP A 145 13.48 -37.45 9.92
CA ASP A 145 13.62 -37.66 8.47
C ASP A 145 13.38 -36.35 7.70
N PRO A 146 14.44 -35.61 7.33
CA PRO A 146 14.33 -34.36 6.57
C PRO A 146 13.65 -34.52 5.20
N SER A 147 13.65 -35.72 4.61
CA SER A 147 12.97 -35.96 3.32
C SER A 147 11.45 -35.84 3.42
N ARG A 148 10.90 -35.90 4.65
CA ARG A 148 9.46 -35.82 4.92
C ARG A 148 8.96 -34.42 5.25
N ILE A 149 9.84 -33.43 5.31
CA ILE A 149 9.46 -32.02 5.57
C ILE A 149 8.29 -31.58 4.66
N PRO A 150 8.26 -31.88 3.34
CA PRO A 150 7.14 -31.49 2.49
C PRO A 150 5.78 -32.08 2.88
N GLN A 151 5.73 -33.19 3.62
CA GLN A 151 4.48 -33.79 4.12
C GLN A 151 4.17 -33.41 5.56
N GLN A 152 5.11 -32.79 6.28
CA GLN A 152 5.00 -32.50 7.71
C GLN A 152 4.98 -31.00 8.04
N ALA A 153 5.09 -30.13 7.04
CA ALA A 153 5.14 -28.69 7.20
C ALA A 153 4.29 -27.98 6.15
N ILE A 154 4.01 -26.69 6.36
CA ILE A 154 3.26 -25.86 5.41
C ILE A 154 4.23 -25.15 4.49
N SER A 155 4.09 -25.31 3.17
CA SER A 155 4.90 -24.56 2.22
C SER A 155 4.55 -23.06 2.28
N LEU A 156 5.54 -22.21 2.14
CA LEU A 156 5.34 -20.76 2.09
C LEU A 156 4.51 -20.36 0.88
N SER A 157 4.62 -21.10 -0.23
CA SER A 157 3.80 -20.97 -1.43
C SER A 157 2.30 -21.17 -1.11
N THR A 158 1.95 -22.11 -0.22
CA THR A 158 0.57 -22.27 0.28
C THR A 158 0.10 -21.06 1.08
N VAL A 159 0.98 -20.46 1.88
CA VAL A 159 0.66 -19.23 2.64
C VAL A 159 0.46 -18.05 1.72
N PHE A 160 1.29 -17.91 0.67
CA PHE A 160 1.12 -16.87 -0.34
C PHE A 160 -0.21 -16.99 -1.09
N ALA A 161 -0.60 -18.20 -1.49
CA ALA A 161 -1.92 -18.45 -2.08
C ALA A 161 -3.06 -18.05 -1.14
N SER A 162 -2.89 -18.17 0.18
CA SER A 162 -3.95 -17.83 1.14
C SER A 162 -4.30 -16.33 1.20
N VAL A 163 -3.41 -15.45 0.76
CA VAL A 163 -3.67 -13.99 0.68
C VAL A 163 -3.92 -13.52 -0.74
N GLU A 164 -3.77 -14.39 -1.74
CA GLU A 164 -3.75 -14.03 -3.16
C GLU A 164 -5.06 -13.40 -3.63
N HIS A 165 -6.21 -13.78 -3.07
CA HIS A 165 -7.50 -13.26 -3.51
C HIS A 165 -7.88 -11.91 -2.88
N ALA A 166 -7.06 -11.36 -1.98
CA ALA A 166 -7.33 -10.02 -1.44
C ALA A 166 -7.15 -8.94 -2.51
N ARG A 167 -8.07 -7.96 -2.53
CA ARG A 167 -8.22 -7.02 -3.65
C ARG A 167 -7.14 -5.94 -3.72
N LYS A 168 -6.71 -5.40 -2.57
CA LYS A 168 -5.88 -4.19 -2.52
C LYS A 168 -4.45 -4.47 -2.06
N LEU A 169 -4.28 -5.03 -0.86
CA LEU A 169 -2.98 -5.18 -0.21
C LEU A 169 -2.80 -6.56 0.43
N ARG A 170 -1.66 -7.20 0.15
CA ARG A 170 -1.30 -8.53 0.65
C ARG A 170 0.01 -8.40 1.41
N ILE A 171 0.04 -8.78 2.68
CA ILE A 171 1.24 -8.69 3.51
C ILE A 171 1.51 -10.05 4.13
N VAL A 172 2.74 -10.53 4.03
CA VAL A 172 3.19 -11.74 4.75
C VAL A 172 4.42 -11.37 5.56
N ILE A 173 4.30 -11.42 6.87
CA ILE A 173 5.36 -11.10 7.83
C ILE A 173 5.83 -12.41 8.47
N LEU A 174 7.12 -12.69 8.31
CA LEU A 174 7.79 -13.91 8.75
C LEU A 174 8.80 -13.54 9.84
N ASP A 175 8.35 -13.62 11.08
CA ASP A 175 9.16 -13.51 12.30
C ASP A 175 9.76 -14.88 12.66
N SER A 176 10.42 -15.50 11.68
CA SER A 176 10.95 -16.84 11.84
C SER A 176 12.44 -16.84 12.12
N CYS A 177 12.85 -17.57 13.15
CA CYS A 177 14.25 -17.94 13.36
C CYS A 177 14.65 -18.90 12.24
N ARG A 178 15.45 -18.41 11.29
CA ARG A 178 16.04 -19.16 10.17
C ARG A 178 17.09 -20.21 10.62
N ASN A 179 16.98 -20.73 11.84
CA ASN A 179 17.78 -21.83 12.34
C ASN A 179 17.19 -23.13 11.84
N ASN A 180 17.98 -23.88 11.07
CA ASN A 180 17.61 -25.24 10.66
C ASN A 180 17.57 -26.14 11.92
N PRO A 181 16.39 -26.59 12.38
CA PRO A 181 16.29 -27.46 13.55
C PRO A 181 16.67 -28.92 13.24
N PHE A 182 17.08 -29.22 11.98
CA PHE A 182 17.50 -30.54 11.53
C PHE A 182 19.05 -30.61 11.46
N PRO A 183 19.73 -31.26 12.41
CA PRO A 183 21.20 -31.34 12.43
C PRO A 183 21.80 -32.18 11.29
N THR A 184 21.02 -33.04 10.62
CA THR A 184 21.48 -33.99 9.59
C THR A 184 21.66 -33.37 8.20
N LEU A 185 21.01 -32.24 7.90
CA LEU A 185 21.18 -31.54 6.61
C LEU A 185 22.56 -30.88 6.48
N VAL A 186 23.22 -30.54 7.60
CA VAL A 186 24.57 -29.96 7.63
C VAL A 186 25.64 -31.02 7.34
N SER A 187 25.36 -32.30 7.63
CA SER A 187 26.34 -33.40 7.51
C SER A 187 26.44 -33.99 6.10
N ALA A 188 25.41 -33.89 5.26
CA ALA A 188 25.44 -34.44 3.90
C ALA A 188 26.12 -33.48 2.90
N ALA A 189 26.04 -32.17 3.12
CA ALA A 189 26.69 -31.16 2.26
C ALA A 189 28.21 -31.07 2.46
N ALA A 190 28.73 -31.48 3.62
CA ALA A 190 30.15 -31.44 3.93
C ALA A 190 30.99 -32.53 3.22
N ALA A 191 30.35 -33.51 2.57
CA ALA A 191 31.04 -34.61 1.89
C ALA A 191 31.33 -34.37 0.40
N ASP A 192 30.57 -33.47 -0.27
CA ASP A 192 30.62 -33.29 -1.74
C ASP A 192 31.16 -31.92 -2.20
N GLY A 193 31.78 -31.14 -1.32
CA GLY A 193 32.40 -29.86 -1.70
C GLY A 193 31.44 -28.79 -2.20
N ALA A 194 30.12 -29.03 -2.13
CA ALA A 194 29.11 -28.00 -2.25
C ALA A 194 29.13 -27.13 -0.98
N ALA A 195 29.10 -25.81 -1.16
CA ALA A 195 29.08 -24.86 -0.05
C ALA A 195 28.05 -25.29 1.00
N ALA A 196 28.47 -25.34 2.26
CA ALA A 196 27.63 -25.74 3.39
C ALA A 196 26.29 -24.99 3.35
N ALA A 197 25.21 -25.71 3.04
CA ALA A 197 23.85 -25.20 3.11
C ALA A 197 23.44 -25.07 4.59
N GLY A 198 23.95 -24.02 5.25
CA GLY A 198 23.49 -23.57 6.57
C GLY A 198 22.17 -22.77 6.50
N GLY A 199 21.34 -23.03 5.49
CA GLY A 199 20.30 -22.12 5.03
C GLY A 199 18.98 -22.27 5.77
N GLY A 200 18.54 -21.19 6.41
CA GLY A 200 17.09 -20.96 6.62
C GLY A 200 16.39 -20.62 5.31
N LEU A 201 15.22 -19.96 5.38
CA LEU A 201 14.34 -19.79 4.22
C LEU A 201 15.04 -19.19 2.96
N ALA A 202 14.77 -19.65 1.75
CA ALA A 202 15.20 -18.98 0.51
C ALA A 202 14.49 -17.61 0.34
N ALA A 203 14.97 -16.78 -0.59
CA ALA A 203 14.23 -15.58 -1.00
C ALA A 203 12.92 -16.01 -1.70
N PRO A 204 11.76 -15.41 -1.37
CA PRO A 204 10.49 -15.80 -1.98
C PRO A 204 10.34 -15.21 -3.38
N ASP A 205 9.53 -15.87 -4.22
CA ASP A 205 8.98 -15.27 -5.44
C ASP A 205 7.67 -14.55 -5.07
N ALA A 206 7.77 -13.26 -4.77
CA ALA A 206 6.61 -12.46 -4.37
C ALA A 206 5.86 -11.93 -5.61
N SER A 207 4.56 -12.18 -5.68
CA SER A 207 3.68 -11.62 -6.72
C SER A 207 3.45 -10.12 -6.53
N GLN A 208 3.11 -9.41 -7.60
CA GLN A 208 2.88 -7.96 -7.58
C GLN A 208 1.73 -7.56 -6.64
N GLY A 209 1.96 -6.59 -5.75
CA GLY A 209 0.99 -6.18 -4.71
C GLY A 209 1.05 -7.00 -3.42
N MET A 210 1.99 -7.95 -3.33
CA MET A 210 2.36 -8.65 -2.11
C MET A 210 3.65 -8.07 -1.55
N LEU A 211 3.65 -7.78 -0.26
CA LEU A 211 4.84 -7.47 0.51
C LEU A 211 5.16 -8.65 1.42
N VAL A 212 6.35 -9.23 1.22
CA VAL A 212 6.87 -10.27 2.10
C VAL A 212 7.98 -9.70 2.96
N VAL A 213 7.86 -9.83 4.26
CA VAL A 213 8.76 -9.23 5.24
C VAL A 213 9.40 -10.34 6.06
N TYR A 214 10.73 -10.41 6.07
CA TYR A 214 11.49 -11.32 6.91
C TYR A 214 12.15 -10.56 8.04
N ALA A 215 12.13 -11.15 9.24
CA ALA A 215 12.80 -10.59 10.41
C ALA A 215 14.34 -10.50 10.27
N ALA A 216 14.96 -11.30 9.39
CA ALA A 216 16.40 -11.29 9.14
C ALA A 216 16.75 -11.61 7.67
N GLU A 217 17.90 -11.10 7.22
CA GLU A 217 18.51 -11.40 5.90
C GLU A 217 18.82 -12.91 5.72
N SER A 218 19.00 -13.32 4.46
CA SER A 218 19.41 -14.68 4.14
C SER A 218 20.70 -15.12 4.83
N GLY A 219 20.67 -16.33 5.40
CA GLY A 219 21.79 -16.90 6.18
C GLY A 219 22.02 -16.29 7.57
N LYS A 220 21.19 -15.33 8.03
CA LYS A 220 21.27 -14.74 9.37
C LYS A 220 20.09 -15.15 10.26
N VAL A 221 20.35 -15.25 11.55
CA VAL A 221 19.39 -15.68 12.57
C VAL A 221 18.69 -14.45 13.14
N ALA A 222 17.35 -14.47 13.18
CA ALA A 222 16.57 -13.49 13.92
C ALA A 222 16.83 -13.66 15.43
N LEU A 223 17.05 -12.55 16.14
CA LEU A 223 17.33 -12.61 17.57
C LEU A 223 16.02 -12.69 18.34
N ASP A 224 15.93 -13.58 19.32
CA ASP A 224 14.75 -13.67 20.19
C ASP A 224 14.70 -12.49 21.16
N GLY A 225 15.86 -11.88 21.49
CA GLY A 225 15.97 -10.81 22.48
C GLY A 225 15.82 -11.30 23.93
N ASP A 226 16.13 -10.41 24.88
CA ASP A 226 16.07 -10.74 26.31
C ASP A 226 14.72 -10.39 26.96
N GLY A 227 13.89 -9.60 26.26
CA GLY A 227 12.58 -9.13 26.71
C GLY A 227 11.44 -10.11 26.48
N GLU A 228 10.22 -9.60 26.67
CA GLU A 228 8.94 -10.30 26.42
C GLU A 228 8.70 -10.56 24.93
N HIS A 229 9.21 -9.67 24.07
CA HIS A 229 9.05 -9.73 22.62
C HIS A 229 10.38 -9.77 21.88
N SER A 230 10.39 -10.35 20.69
CA SER A 230 11.55 -10.26 19.78
C SER A 230 11.81 -8.80 19.38
N PRO A 231 13.06 -8.39 19.05
CA PRO A 231 13.35 -7.06 18.55
C PRO A 231 12.55 -6.72 17.28
N PHE A 232 12.25 -7.72 16.44
CA PHE A 232 11.43 -7.57 15.26
C PHE A 232 9.96 -7.37 15.61
N ALA A 233 9.38 -8.21 16.47
CA ALA A 233 8.02 -8.03 16.97
C ALA A 233 7.84 -6.69 17.69
N THR A 234 8.81 -6.30 18.52
CA THR A 234 8.84 -4.99 19.19
C THR A 234 8.76 -3.85 18.18
N ALA A 235 9.54 -3.92 17.10
CA ALA A 235 9.53 -2.90 16.07
C ALA A 235 8.20 -2.86 15.29
N ILE A 236 7.62 -4.02 14.97
CA ILE A 236 6.29 -4.11 14.37
C ILE A 236 5.24 -3.48 15.28
N LEU A 237 5.24 -3.82 16.58
CA LEU A 237 4.26 -3.31 17.55
C LEU A 237 4.33 -1.78 17.70
N GLU A 238 5.51 -1.18 17.54
CA GLU A 238 5.70 0.27 17.64
C GLU A 238 5.40 1.04 16.35
N ASP A 239 5.77 0.50 15.18
CA ASP A 239 5.77 1.26 13.94
C ASP A 239 4.53 1.00 13.07
N LEU A 240 3.97 -0.23 13.09
CA LEU A 240 2.77 -0.59 12.31
C LEU A 240 1.49 0.20 12.69
N PRO A 241 1.22 0.51 13.96
CA PRO A 241 0.00 1.26 14.33
C PRO A 241 0.12 2.77 14.11
N ARG A 242 1.26 3.28 13.60
CA ARG A 242 1.44 4.71 13.38
C ARG A 242 0.47 5.21 12.30
N PRO A 243 -0.41 6.18 12.61
CA PRO A 243 -1.42 6.62 11.68
C PRO A 243 -0.80 7.43 10.53
N ASN A 244 -1.39 7.31 9.35
CA ASN A 244 -1.06 8.12 8.17
C ASN A 244 0.39 7.98 7.70
N VAL A 245 1.02 6.83 7.95
CA VAL A 245 2.35 6.49 7.44
C VAL A 245 2.22 5.47 6.33
N GLU A 246 2.82 5.75 5.18
CA GLU A 246 2.84 4.82 4.06
C GLU A 246 3.55 3.51 4.47
N ILE A 247 3.00 2.37 4.08
CA ILE A 247 3.38 1.05 4.57
C ILE A 247 4.82 0.66 4.18
N GLY A 248 5.28 1.01 2.98
CA GLY A 248 6.68 0.87 2.60
C GLY A 248 7.61 1.68 3.49
N LEU A 249 7.23 2.90 3.86
CA LEU A 249 7.97 3.69 4.84
C LEU A 249 7.90 3.10 6.25
N VAL A 250 6.74 2.60 6.69
CA VAL A 250 6.62 1.88 7.98
C VAL A 250 7.63 0.74 8.03
N PHE A 251 7.72 -0.08 7.00
CA PHE A 251 8.65 -1.20 6.98
C PHE A 251 10.13 -0.77 6.91
N ARG A 252 10.45 0.34 6.24
CA ARG A 252 11.79 0.95 6.37
C ARG A 252 12.09 1.35 7.82
N GLN A 253 11.14 1.96 8.52
CA GLN A 253 11.29 2.34 9.93
C GLN A 253 11.46 1.10 10.83
N VAL A 254 10.68 0.04 10.59
CA VAL A 254 10.81 -1.25 11.28
C VAL A 254 12.24 -1.79 11.12
N ARG A 255 12.80 -1.78 9.91
CA ARG A 255 14.18 -2.21 9.67
C ARG A 255 15.18 -1.39 10.49
N ASP A 256 15.09 -0.07 10.39
CA ASP A 256 16.04 0.83 11.03
C ASP A 256 15.98 0.69 12.56
N ARG A 257 14.79 0.47 13.13
CA ARG A 257 14.59 0.19 14.55
C ARG A 257 15.16 -1.15 14.98
N VAL A 258 14.94 -2.22 14.21
CA VAL A 258 15.50 -3.54 14.52
C VAL A 258 17.02 -3.48 14.51
N MET A 259 17.60 -2.79 13.53
CA MET A 259 19.04 -2.55 13.48
C MET A 259 19.52 -1.79 14.73
N ALA A 260 18.80 -0.77 15.17
CA ALA A 260 19.13 -0.04 16.40
C ALA A 260 19.05 -0.93 17.67
N LEU A 261 17.92 -1.64 17.86
CA LEU A 261 17.70 -2.52 19.02
C LEU A 261 18.71 -3.67 19.09
N THR A 262 19.20 -4.12 17.94
CA THR A 262 20.09 -5.29 17.86
C THR A 262 21.56 -4.89 17.73
N ALA A 263 21.88 -3.60 17.74
CA ALA A 263 23.22 -3.07 17.44
C ALA A 263 23.75 -3.60 16.09
N ASN A 264 22.91 -3.54 15.06
CA ASN A 264 23.14 -4.00 13.69
C ASN A 264 23.37 -5.51 13.52
N ARG A 265 23.06 -6.32 14.54
CA ARG A 265 23.18 -7.79 14.45
C ARG A 265 22.06 -8.44 13.65
N GLN A 266 20.91 -7.78 13.55
CA GLN A 266 19.76 -8.25 12.78
C GLN A 266 19.28 -7.13 11.85
N GLN A 267 19.04 -7.50 10.60
CA GLN A 267 18.52 -6.59 9.58
C GLN A 267 17.34 -7.27 8.87
N PRO A 268 16.12 -6.74 9.04
CA PRO A 268 14.96 -7.21 8.29
C PRO A 268 15.12 -7.03 6.79
N HIS A 269 14.55 -7.96 6.02
CA HIS A 269 14.56 -7.92 4.57
C HIS A 269 13.13 -7.92 4.02
N PHE A 270 12.88 -7.14 2.98
CA PHE A 270 11.58 -6.99 2.35
C PHE A 270 11.66 -7.45 0.90
N TYR A 271 10.67 -8.22 0.46
CA TYR A 271 10.54 -8.70 -0.91
C TYR A 271 9.16 -8.33 -1.44
N GLY A 272 9.07 -8.21 -2.76
CA GLY A 272 7.86 -7.78 -3.45
C GLY A 272 7.82 -6.29 -3.69
N SER A 273 6.90 -5.89 -4.55
CA SER A 273 6.63 -4.50 -4.91
C SER A 273 5.19 -4.20 -4.55
N LEU A 274 5.03 -3.21 -3.68
CA LEU A 274 3.74 -2.55 -3.49
C LEU A 274 3.49 -1.72 -4.75
N SER A 275 2.28 -1.80 -5.31
CA SER A 275 1.88 -0.92 -6.40
C SER A 275 2.09 0.54 -5.98
N GLY A 276 2.42 1.43 -6.92
CA GLY A 276 2.70 2.85 -6.67
C GLY A 276 1.53 3.72 -6.16
N ALA A 277 0.61 3.19 -5.39
CA ALA A 277 -0.32 3.92 -4.54
C ALA A 277 0.16 3.77 -3.08
N PRO A 278 0.35 4.86 -2.30
CA PRO A 278 0.70 4.77 -0.89
C PRO A 278 -0.42 4.05 -0.13
N TYR A 279 -0.07 3.00 0.60
CA TYR A 279 -1.00 2.27 1.46
C TYR A 279 -0.77 2.64 2.91
N PHE A 280 -1.84 2.80 3.67
CA PHE A 280 -1.78 3.16 5.09
C PHE A 280 -2.46 2.07 5.92
N LEU A 281 -1.74 1.46 6.87
CA LEU A 281 -2.33 0.44 7.73
C LEU A 281 -3.20 1.04 8.84
N ALA A 282 -2.85 2.22 9.35
CA ALA A 282 -3.56 2.93 10.42
C ALA A 282 -3.99 4.35 9.99
N GLY A 283 -5.17 4.80 10.45
CA GLY A 283 -5.78 6.09 10.09
C GLY A 283 -7.19 5.94 9.50
N GLY A 284 -7.98 7.03 9.50
CA GLY A 284 -9.35 7.06 8.95
C GLY A 284 -9.36 6.72 7.46
N ASP A 285 -10.12 5.67 7.12
CA ASP A 285 -10.32 5.03 5.81
C ASP A 285 -9.09 4.92 4.90
N ALA A 286 -8.39 3.79 5.05
CA ALA A 286 -7.33 3.35 4.14
C ALA A 286 -7.87 3.01 2.74
N ALA A 287 -8.15 4.06 2.00
CA ALA A 287 -8.30 4.03 0.57
C ALA A 287 -7.43 5.14 -0.03
N MET A 288 -6.63 4.74 -1.03
CA MET A 288 -6.19 5.50 -2.20
C MET A 288 -4.71 5.96 -2.37
N ALA A 289 -4.25 5.71 -3.61
CA ALA A 289 -3.40 6.42 -4.61
C ALA A 289 -2.50 7.64 -4.24
N GLY A 290 -1.41 7.92 -4.96
CA GLY A 290 -1.01 7.47 -6.30
C GLY A 290 0.48 7.68 -6.65
N ASN A 291 0.70 7.72 -7.98
CA ASN A 291 1.87 7.34 -8.76
C ASN A 291 3.07 8.31 -8.68
N ALA A 292 4.18 7.84 -8.11
CA ALA A 292 5.52 8.26 -8.49
C ALA A 292 6.30 6.98 -8.90
N ASP A 293 6.38 6.78 -10.21
CA ASP A 293 7.19 5.77 -10.91
C ASP A 293 6.68 4.31 -10.99
N LYS A 294 5.37 4.11 -11.23
CA LYS A 294 4.79 2.78 -11.54
C LYS A 294 5.40 2.13 -12.79
N ALA A 295 5.71 2.90 -13.84
CA ALA A 295 6.26 2.36 -15.08
C ALA A 295 7.60 1.65 -14.82
N SER A 296 8.46 2.20 -13.96
CA SER A 296 9.74 1.59 -13.58
C SER A 296 9.58 0.36 -12.67
N GLN A 297 8.51 0.28 -11.86
CA GLN A 297 8.19 -0.92 -11.05
C GLN A 297 7.77 -2.11 -11.93
N TRP A 298 6.96 -1.89 -12.96
CA TRP A 298 6.56 -2.93 -13.92
C TRP A 298 7.70 -3.34 -14.87
N GLN A 299 8.70 -2.46 -15.08
CA GLN A 299 9.90 -2.78 -15.86
C GLN A 299 10.83 -3.80 -15.20
N ALA A 300 10.75 -3.97 -13.87
CA ALA A 300 11.60 -4.88 -13.11
C ALA A 300 11.14 -6.35 -13.13
N LEU A 301 10.03 -6.67 -13.79
CA LEU A 301 9.47 -8.02 -13.85
C LEU A 301 10.29 -8.96 -14.75
N LYS A 302 10.46 -10.20 -14.29
CA LYS A 302 11.11 -11.26 -15.07
C LYS A 302 10.18 -11.78 -16.19
N PRO A 303 10.72 -12.35 -17.29
CA PRO A 303 9.91 -12.79 -18.44
C PRO A 303 8.85 -13.86 -18.16
N ASP A 304 9.07 -14.71 -17.16
CA ASP A 304 8.13 -15.73 -16.66
C ASP A 304 6.89 -15.11 -15.99
N GLN A 305 7.07 -14.00 -15.26
CA GLN A 305 5.98 -13.28 -14.60
C GLN A 305 5.02 -12.62 -15.62
N GLU A 306 5.49 -12.25 -16.80
CA GLU A 306 4.65 -11.70 -17.88
C GLU A 306 3.68 -12.74 -18.46
N VAL A 307 4.10 -14.00 -18.57
CA VAL A 307 3.26 -15.10 -19.07
C VAL A 307 2.13 -15.40 -18.08
N GLN A 308 2.44 -15.40 -16.79
CA GLN A 308 1.45 -15.60 -15.74
C GLN A 308 0.44 -14.44 -15.68
N LEU A 309 0.90 -13.20 -15.78
CA LEU A 309 0.02 -12.02 -15.90
C LEU A 309 -0.89 -12.11 -17.13
N ALA A 310 -0.37 -12.59 -18.26
CA ALA A 310 -1.17 -12.78 -19.46
C ALA A 310 -2.25 -13.86 -19.30
N ALA A 311 -1.96 -14.94 -18.57
CA ALA A 311 -2.96 -15.96 -18.25
C ALA A 311 -4.07 -15.40 -17.34
N LEU A 312 -3.70 -14.74 -16.23
CA LEU A 312 -4.65 -14.10 -15.30
C LEU A 312 -5.51 -13.03 -15.98
N ALA A 313 -4.90 -12.20 -16.84
CA ALA A 313 -5.64 -11.24 -17.64
C ALA A 313 -6.62 -11.92 -18.63
N GLY A 314 -6.27 -13.10 -19.16
CA GLY A 314 -7.17 -13.92 -19.97
C GLY A 314 -8.38 -14.46 -19.19
N GLU A 315 -8.23 -14.65 -17.88
CA GLU A 315 -9.27 -15.09 -16.95
C GLU A 315 -10.14 -13.94 -16.41
N GLY A 316 -9.83 -12.69 -16.76
CA GLY A 316 -10.59 -11.50 -16.37
C GLY A 316 -10.02 -10.72 -15.19
N ASP A 317 -8.80 -11.05 -14.73
CA ASP A 317 -8.14 -10.29 -13.67
C ASP A 317 -7.77 -8.87 -14.15
N THR A 318 -8.49 -7.87 -13.65
CA THR A 318 -8.33 -6.46 -14.07
C THR A 318 -6.97 -5.89 -13.66
N ARG A 319 -6.37 -6.39 -12.57
CA ARG A 319 -5.07 -5.95 -12.08
C ARG A 319 -3.94 -6.47 -12.96
N ALA A 320 -4.06 -7.71 -13.44
CA ALA A 320 -3.15 -8.26 -14.42
C ALA A 320 -3.25 -7.52 -15.76
N MET A 321 -4.47 -7.15 -16.19
CA MET A 321 -4.67 -6.29 -17.36
C MET A 321 -4.00 -4.91 -17.19
N LEU A 322 -4.17 -4.27 -16.03
CA LEU A 322 -3.52 -2.99 -15.71
C LEU A 322 -1.99 -3.09 -15.78
N GLY A 323 -1.42 -4.12 -15.14
CA GLY A 323 0.02 -4.36 -15.15
C GLY A 323 0.59 -4.52 -16.56
N LEU A 324 -0.04 -5.37 -17.37
CA LEU A 324 0.34 -5.56 -18.77
C LEU A 324 0.16 -4.27 -19.60
N GLY A 325 -0.87 -3.48 -19.31
CA GLY A 325 -1.11 -2.19 -19.95
C GLY A 325 0.02 -1.19 -19.66
N TYR A 326 0.44 -1.06 -18.41
CA TYR A 326 1.58 -0.23 -18.02
C TYR A 326 2.90 -0.68 -18.65
N MET A 327 3.15 -1.99 -18.70
CA MET A 327 4.32 -2.55 -19.40
C MET A 327 4.32 -2.16 -20.88
N ALA A 328 3.16 -2.26 -21.53
CA ALA A 328 2.99 -1.92 -22.94
C ALA A 328 3.11 -0.39 -23.21
N LEU A 329 2.99 0.47 -22.19
CA LEU A 329 3.19 1.92 -22.29
C LEU A 329 4.57 2.39 -21.89
N THR A 330 5.49 1.50 -21.52
CA THR A 330 6.85 1.88 -21.15
C THR A 330 7.62 2.45 -22.34
N PRO A 331 7.96 3.75 -22.33
CA PRO A 331 8.79 4.36 -23.37
C PRO A 331 10.17 3.71 -23.34
N ASP A 332 10.79 3.48 -24.50
CA ASP A 332 12.12 2.87 -24.66
C ASP A 332 12.24 1.34 -24.47
N SER A 333 11.15 0.64 -24.15
CA SER A 333 11.16 -0.82 -24.18
C SER A 333 10.87 -1.37 -25.59
N ARG A 334 11.48 -2.51 -25.95
CA ARG A 334 11.06 -3.29 -27.15
C ARG A 334 9.60 -3.75 -27.09
N LYS A 335 8.95 -3.59 -25.93
CA LYS A 335 7.57 -4.00 -25.60
C LYS A 335 6.56 -2.84 -25.71
N TYR A 336 6.99 -1.64 -26.09
CA TYR A 336 6.08 -0.51 -26.30
C TYR A 336 5.04 -0.84 -27.39
N ARG A 337 3.79 -0.97 -26.97
CA ARG A 337 2.61 -1.38 -27.77
C ARG A 337 1.39 -0.63 -27.24
N PRO A 338 1.28 0.68 -27.52
CA PRO A 338 0.24 1.52 -26.94
C PRO A 338 -1.18 1.07 -27.30
N GLU A 339 -1.38 0.45 -28.46
CA GLU A 339 -2.69 -0.14 -28.86
C GLU A 339 -3.06 -1.32 -27.96
N LYS A 340 -2.09 -2.15 -27.59
CA LYS A 340 -2.29 -3.27 -26.65
C LYS A 340 -2.64 -2.76 -25.25
N ALA A 341 -1.98 -1.70 -24.80
CA ALA A 341 -2.29 -1.06 -23.53
C ALA A 341 -3.71 -0.49 -23.51
N PHE A 342 -4.09 0.19 -24.58
CA PHE A 342 -5.45 0.70 -24.77
C PHE A 342 -6.49 -0.41 -24.65
N ASP A 343 -6.30 -1.54 -25.34
CA ASP A 343 -7.22 -2.67 -25.28
C ASP A 343 -7.32 -3.30 -23.88
N LEU A 344 -6.20 -3.40 -23.15
CA LEU A 344 -6.16 -3.96 -21.80
C LEU A 344 -6.87 -3.04 -20.80
N PHE A 345 -6.59 -1.74 -20.84
CA PHE A 345 -7.26 -0.77 -19.97
C PHE A 345 -8.75 -0.66 -20.30
N ARG A 346 -9.14 -0.72 -21.57
CA ARG A 346 -10.55 -0.78 -21.96
C ARG A 346 -11.26 -1.98 -21.35
N LYS A 347 -10.70 -3.19 -21.47
CA LYS A 347 -11.29 -4.41 -20.88
C LYS A 347 -11.42 -4.31 -19.36
N ALA A 348 -10.38 -3.82 -18.68
CA ALA A 348 -10.42 -3.63 -17.23
C ALA A 348 -11.44 -2.55 -16.82
N ALA A 349 -11.54 -1.46 -17.57
CA ALA A 349 -12.53 -0.41 -17.35
C ALA A 349 -13.97 -0.92 -17.57
N ASP A 350 -14.20 -1.72 -18.61
CA ASP A 350 -15.49 -2.37 -18.88
C ASP A 350 -15.89 -3.34 -17.76
N ALA A 351 -14.90 -3.94 -17.08
CA ALA A 351 -15.10 -4.76 -15.88
C ALA A 351 -15.31 -3.95 -14.59
N GLY A 352 -15.33 -2.62 -14.67
CA GLY A 352 -15.60 -1.72 -13.54
C GLY A 352 -14.38 -1.26 -12.75
N ASP A 353 -13.16 -1.46 -13.28
CA ASP A 353 -11.93 -1.03 -12.62
C ASP A 353 -11.70 0.48 -12.76
N ALA A 354 -11.68 1.19 -11.64
CA ALA A 354 -11.59 2.65 -11.62
C ALA A 354 -10.20 3.19 -12.03
N GLU A 355 -9.12 2.45 -11.75
CA GLU A 355 -7.77 2.82 -12.17
C GLU A 355 -7.65 2.64 -13.69
N ALA A 356 -8.22 1.57 -14.24
CA ALA A 356 -8.25 1.35 -15.67
C ALA A 356 -9.07 2.41 -16.42
N MET A 357 -10.20 2.84 -15.87
CA MET A 357 -10.97 3.98 -16.40
C MET A 357 -10.11 5.25 -16.46
N PHE A 358 -9.39 5.56 -15.38
CA PHE A 358 -8.50 6.72 -15.34
C PHE A 358 -7.37 6.64 -16.37
N GLU A 359 -6.67 5.51 -16.46
CA GLU A 359 -5.59 5.37 -17.44
C GLU A 359 -6.10 5.34 -18.88
N LEU A 360 -7.26 4.72 -19.14
CA LEU A 360 -7.91 4.78 -20.44
C LEU A 360 -8.28 6.22 -20.81
N GLY A 361 -8.77 7.00 -19.84
CA GLY A 361 -9.03 8.43 -20.02
C GLY A 361 -7.79 9.20 -20.46
N LYS A 362 -6.63 8.94 -19.82
CA LYS A 362 -5.34 9.53 -20.22
C LYS A 362 -4.90 9.13 -21.62
N LEU A 363 -5.19 7.90 -22.05
CA LEU A 363 -4.89 7.45 -23.41
C LEU A 363 -5.73 8.18 -24.45
N TYR A 364 -7.04 8.33 -24.21
CA TYR A 364 -7.91 9.13 -25.07
C TYR A 364 -7.52 10.62 -25.08
N GLU A 365 -7.19 11.21 -23.93
CA GLU A 365 -6.76 12.61 -23.84
C GLU A 365 -5.51 12.89 -24.69
N LYS A 366 -4.58 11.92 -24.75
CA LYS A 366 -3.29 12.06 -25.45
C LYS A 366 -3.29 11.45 -26.85
N GLY A 367 -4.33 10.72 -27.26
CA GLY A 367 -4.34 9.93 -28.50
C GLY A 367 -3.26 8.84 -28.54
N ILE A 368 -2.99 8.17 -27.41
CA ILE A 368 -1.99 7.11 -27.32
C ILE A 368 -2.67 5.75 -27.51
N GLY A 369 -2.31 5.03 -28.57
CA GLY A 369 -2.91 3.73 -28.89
C GLY A 369 -4.33 3.81 -29.46
N THR A 370 -4.88 5.02 -29.59
CA THR A 370 -6.19 5.35 -30.15
C THR A 370 -6.19 6.78 -30.70
N ALA A 371 -7.25 7.20 -31.39
CA ALA A 371 -7.44 8.61 -31.74
C ALA A 371 -7.74 9.45 -30.49
N GLN A 372 -7.29 10.71 -30.50
CA GLN A 372 -7.54 11.62 -29.39
C GLN A 372 -9.06 11.92 -29.26
N ASP A 373 -9.59 11.79 -28.05
CA ASP A 373 -10.98 12.10 -27.72
C ASP A 373 -11.07 12.66 -26.29
N THR A 374 -11.10 13.99 -26.17
CA THR A 374 -11.14 14.69 -24.89
C THR A 374 -12.49 14.54 -24.17
N ALA A 375 -13.58 14.32 -24.92
CA ALA A 375 -14.90 14.14 -24.35
C ALA A 375 -15.04 12.77 -23.69
N GLU A 376 -14.56 11.71 -24.34
CA GLU A 376 -14.54 10.37 -23.75
C GLU A 376 -13.55 10.29 -22.58
N ALA A 377 -12.39 10.97 -22.67
CA ALA A 377 -11.46 11.09 -21.56
C ALA A 377 -12.12 11.70 -20.31
N LEU A 378 -12.84 12.81 -20.47
CA LEU A 378 -13.53 13.48 -19.36
C LEU A 378 -14.60 12.57 -18.72
N LYS A 379 -15.36 11.85 -19.53
CA LYS A 379 -16.36 10.89 -19.05
C LYS A 379 -15.73 9.77 -18.24
N LEU A 380 -14.61 9.22 -18.70
CA LEU A 380 -13.86 8.18 -17.99
C LEU A 380 -13.27 8.69 -16.66
N TYR A 381 -12.73 9.91 -16.65
CA TYR A 381 -12.29 10.56 -15.41
C TYR A 381 -13.44 10.72 -14.42
N GLN A 382 -14.62 11.16 -14.88
CA GLN A 382 -15.81 11.27 -14.02
C GLN A 382 -16.23 9.92 -13.44
N GLN A 383 -16.25 8.86 -14.26
CA GLN A 383 -16.59 7.51 -13.81
C GLN A 383 -15.60 6.99 -12.75
N ALA A 384 -14.29 7.13 -13.00
CA ALA A 384 -13.25 6.76 -12.05
C ALA A 384 -13.40 7.54 -10.72
N ALA A 385 -13.68 8.84 -10.81
CA ALA A 385 -13.88 9.69 -9.64
C ALA A 385 -15.17 9.36 -8.86
N ASP A 386 -16.24 8.97 -9.54
CA ASP A 386 -17.48 8.52 -8.90
C ASP A 386 -17.27 7.20 -8.14
N LEU A 387 -16.37 6.34 -8.63
CA LEU A 387 -15.91 5.13 -7.93
C LEU A 387 -14.88 5.41 -6.81
N GLY A 388 -14.52 6.67 -6.58
CA GLY A 388 -13.63 7.06 -5.49
C GLY A 388 -12.14 7.01 -5.82
N PHE A 389 -11.76 6.92 -7.10
CA PHE A 389 -10.35 6.92 -7.51
C PHE A 389 -9.74 8.31 -7.33
N ALA A 390 -8.89 8.48 -6.32
CA ALA A 390 -8.38 9.78 -5.89
C ALA A 390 -7.57 10.54 -6.94
N ASP A 391 -6.80 9.86 -7.81
CA ASP A 391 -6.07 10.52 -8.91
C ASP A 391 -7.07 11.16 -9.89
N ALA A 392 -8.12 10.43 -10.27
CA ALA A 392 -9.18 10.96 -11.12
C ALA A 392 -9.94 12.12 -10.46
N ILE A 393 -10.21 12.03 -9.14
CA ILE A 393 -10.84 13.12 -8.39
C ILE A 393 -9.94 14.36 -8.39
N ASN A 394 -8.64 14.21 -8.15
CA ASN A 394 -7.67 15.29 -8.18
C ASN A 394 -7.59 15.94 -9.57
N ASP A 395 -7.49 15.13 -10.61
CA ASP A 395 -7.34 15.59 -11.99
C ASP A 395 -8.61 16.27 -12.50
N LEU A 396 -9.80 15.75 -12.16
CA LEU A 396 -11.05 16.48 -12.37
C LEU A 396 -11.07 17.82 -11.63
N GLY A 397 -10.58 17.86 -10.39
CA GLY A 397 -10.43 19.10 -9.64
C GLY A 397 -9.63 20.14 -10.42
N PHE A 398 -8.53 19.71 -11.05
CA PHE A 398 -7.72 20.55 -11.92
C PHE A 398 -8.45 20.96 -13.21
N LEU A 399 -9.15 20.03 -13.87
CA LEU A 399 -9.93 20.31 -15.07
C LEU A 399 -11.04 21.33 -14.79
N TYR A 400 -11.77 21.22 -13.67
CA TYR A 400 -12.72 22.25 -13.24
C TYR A 400 -12.04 23.57 -12.88
N TYR A 401 -10.83 23.52 -12.30
CA TYR A 401 -10.11 24.72 -11.90
C TYR A 401 -9.68 25.57 -13.10
N GLN A 402 -9.24 24.92 -14.19
CA GLN A 402 -8.77 25.56 -15.41
C GLN A 402 -9.90 25.80 -16.42
N GLY A 403 -10.85 24.87 -16.49
CA GLY A 403 -11.76 24.69 -17.63
C GLY A 403 -11.06 24.01 -18.80
N THR A 404 -11.83 23.28 -19.61
CA THR A 404 -11.38 22.71 -20.89
C THR A 404 -12.56 22.65 -21.88
N GLU A 405 -12.31 22.22 -23.11
CA GLU A 405 -13.38 22.00 -24.09
C GLU A 405 -14.41 20.98 -23.54
N GLY A 406 -15.69 21.35 -23.57
CA GLY A 406 -16.76 20.55 -22.97
C GLY A 406 -16.90 20.64 -21.44
N LEU A 407 -15.97 21.33 -20.74
CA LEU A 407 -16.03 21.51 -19.29
C LEU A 407 -15.77 22.97 -18.88
N PRO A 408 -16.82 23.75 -18.58
CA PRO A 408 -16.65 25.12 -18.09
C PRO A 408 -15.87 25.16 -16.78
N ARG A 409 -15.05 26.21 -16.62
CA ARG A 409 -14.30 26.47 -15.39
C ARG A 409 -15.26 26.65 -14.20
N ASP A 410 -15.07 25.86 -13.15
CA ASP A 410 -15.75 25.97 -11.87
C ASP A 410 -14.75 25.81 -10.70
N PRO A 411 -14.20 26.94 -10.19
CA PRO A 411 -13.24 26.89 -9.09
C PRO A 411 -13.83 26.38 -7.77
N LYS A 412 -15.15 26.50 -7.55
CA LYS A 412 -15.77 25.96 -6.33
C LYS A 412 -15.80 24.44 -6.38
N LYS A 413 -16.22 23.90 -7.54
CA LYS A 413 -16.20 22.46 -7.76
C LYS A 413 -14.79 21.87 -7.68
N ALA A 414 -13.80 22.59 -8.19
CA ALA A 414 -12.41 22.23 -8.07
C ALA A 414 -11.96 22.06 -6.60
N VAL A 415 -12.29 23.05 -5.74
CA VAL A 415 -11.96 22.98 -4.31
C VAL A 415 -12.63 21.79 -3.64
N GLU A 416 -13.91 21.52 -3.92
CA GLU A 416 -14.61 20.34 -3.39
C GLU A 416 -13.91 19.03 -3.77
N LEU A 417 -13.49 18.91 -5.03
CA LEU A 417 -12.81 17.72 -5.53
C LEU A 417 -11.41 17.57 -4.93
N PHE A 418 -10.63 18.65 -4.84
CA PHE A 418 -9.32 18.61 -4.18
C PHE A 418 -9.43 18.20 -2.71
N VAL A 419 -10.41 18.73 -1.98
CA VAL A 419 -10.68 18.33 -0.58
C VAL A 419 -11.04 16.85 -0.53
N ARG A 420 -11.94 16.38 -1.40
CA ARG A 420 -12.33 14.96 -1.47
C ARG A 420 -11.12 14.05 -1.77
N ALA A 421 -10.24 14.44 -2.70
CA ALA A 421 -9.03 13.67 -2.99
C ALA A 421 -8.03 13.70 -1.83
N ALA A 422 -7.92 14.83 -1.12
CA ALA A 422 -7.08 14.95 0.07
C ALA A 422 -7.61 14.12 1.26
N ASP A 423 -8.93 14.05 1.44
CA ASP A 423 -9.59 13.16 2.41
C ASP A 423 -9.31 11.69 2.11
N LEU A 424 -9.17 11.36 0.81
CA LEU A 424 -8.68 10.07 0.30
C LEU A 424 -7.14 9.96 0.28
N ARG A 425 -6.44 10.80 1.03
CA ARG A 425 -4.98 10.71 1.21
C ARG A 425 -4.12 10.90 -0.05
N HIS A 426 -4.67 11.48 -1.12
CA HIS A 426 -3.89 11.80 -2.31
C HIS A 426 -2.83 12.88 -2.01
N PRO A 427 -1.52 12.58 -2.10
CA PRO A 427 -0.45 13.45 -1.57
C PRO A 427 -0.44 14.85 -2.20
N GLN A 428 -0.58 14.93 -3.52
CA GLN A 428 -0.61 16.20 -4.24
C GLN A 428 -1.91 16.97 -3.94
N ALA A 429 -3.03 16.28 -3.72
CA ALA A 429 -4.28 16.93 -3.36
C ALA A 429 -4.20 17.53 -1.95
N MET A 430 -3.62 16.82 -0.98
CA MET A 430 -3.35 17.34 0.36
C MET A 430 -2.50 18.61 0.31
N PHE A 431 -1.42 18.58 -0.48
CA PHE A 431 -0.58 19.76 -0.68
C PHE A 431 -1.35 20.92 -1.32
N ASN A 432 -2.14 20.65 -2.37
CA ASN A 432 -2.97 21.65 -3.04
C ASN A 432 -4.04 22.24 -2.11
N VAL A 433 -4.72 21.41 -1.32
CA VAL A 433 -5.71 21.84 -0.33
C VAL A 433 -5.07 22.70 0.74
N ALA A 434 -3.88 22.34 1.23
CA ALA A 434 -3.15 23.19 2.17
C ALA A 434 -2.84 24.58 1.57
N ALA A 435 -2.46 24.66 0.30
CA ALA A 435 -2.25 25.93 -0.38
C ALA A 435 -3.55 26.73 -0.54
N LEU A 436 -4.67 26.06 -0.84
CA LEU A 436 -5.99 26.70 -0.93
C LEU A 436 -6.47 27.22 0.43
N ILE A 437 -6.23 26.48 1.51
CA ILE A 437 -6.52 26.92 2.88
C ILE A 437 -5.64 28.13 3.23
N ASP A 438 -4.34 28.07 2.96
CA ASP A 438 -3.39 29.17 3.20
C ASP A 438 -3.82 30.45 2.46
N ASP A 439 -4.33 30.33 1.24
CA ASP A 439 -4.86 31.44 0.44
C ASP A 439 -6.28 31.90 0.88
N GLY A 440 -6.92 31.22 1.84
CA GLY A 440 -8.23 31.57 2.38
C GLY A 440 -9.41 31.19 1.47
N LEU A 441 -9.19 30.26 0.54
CA LEU A 441 -10.18 29.83 -0.45
C LEU A 441 -11.06 28.67 0.04
N VAL A 442 -10.72 28.05 1.15
CA VAL A 442 -11.52 26.99 1.80
C VAL A 442 -12.17 27.57 3.07
N PRO A 443 -13.48 27.88 3.05
CA PRO A 443 -14.15 28.52 4.18
C PRO A 443 -14.09 27.66 5.46
N GLY A 444 -13.82 28.31 6.60
CA GLY A 444 -13.83 27.65 7.91
C GLY A 444 -12.57 26.86 8.25
N LYS A 445 -11.56 26.86 7.38
CA LYS A 445 -10.27 26.19 7.63
C LYS A 445 -9.21 27.19 8.08
N THR A 446 -8.28 26.73 8.93
CA THR A 446 -7.24 27.56 9.55
C THR A 446 -5.83 27.16 9.06
N PRO A 447 -4.79 27.95 9.38
CA PRO A 447 -3.40 27.55 9.11
C PRO A 447 -3.02 26.20 9.74
N GLU A 448 -3.64 25.83 10.86
CA GLU A 448 -3.47 24.51 11.49
C GLU A 448 -4.06 23.38 10.63
N ASP A 449 -5.22 23.58 10.00
CA ASP A 449 -5.75 22.62 9.04
C ASP A 449 -4.81 22.46 7.83
N ALA A 450 -4.29 23.57 7.30
CA ALA A 450 -3.32 23.53 6.20
C ALA A 450 -2.06 22.75 6.59
N ALA A 451 -1.51 23.03 7.78
CA ALA A 451 -0.35 22.32 8.31
C ALA A 451 -0.60 20.82 8.51
N ALA A 452 -1.79 20.43 8.95
CA ALA A 452 -2.16 19.02 9.08
C ALA A 452 -2.14 18.31 7.71
N TYR A 453 -2.68 18.93 6.67
CA TYR A 453 -2.60 18.40 5.31
C TYR A 453 -1.15 18.31 4.80
N LEU A 454 -0.33 19.34 5.02
CA LEU A 454 1.10 19.32 4.63
C LEU A 454 1.87 18.23 5.35
N TYR A 455 1.63 18.04 6.64
CA TYR A 455 2.25 16.99 7.41
C TYR A 455 1.85 15.61 6.89
N GLN A 456 0.55 15.38 6.62
CA GLN A 456 0.09 14.11 6.05
C GLN A 456 0.66 13.86 4.65
N ALA A 457 0.72 14.89 3.80
CA ALA A 457 1.36 14.82 2.49
C ALA A 457 2.85 14.44 2.64
N LEU A 458 3.55 14.99 3.63
CA LEU A 458 4.95 14.63 3.91
C LEU A 458 5.10 13.19 4.41
N ARG A 459 4.17 12.70 5.24
CA ARG A 459 4.15 11.31 5.73
C ARG A 459 3.78 10.28 4.67
N SER A 460 3.23 10.71 3.53
CA SER A 460 2.99 9.83 2.37
C SER A 460 4.27 9.28 1.74
N GLY A 461 5.42 9.94 1.94
CA GLY A 461 6.69 9.52 1.35
C GLY A 461 6.86 9.86 -0.14
N VAL A 462 6.04 10.76 -0.70
CA VAL A 462 6.21 11.28 -2.08
C VAL A 462 7.27 12.39 -2.12
N ASP A 463 8.39 12.13 -2.81
CA ASP A 463 9.56 13.02 -2.84
C ASP A 463 9.25 14.45 -3.29
N ASP A 464 8.37 14.63 -4.29
CA ASP A 464 7.95 15.94 -4.78
C ASP A 464 7.38 16.82 -3.66
N VAL A 465 6.66 16.25 -2.69
CA VAL A 465 6.09 17.00 -1.56
C VAL A 465 7.21 17.55 -0.69
N LEU A 466 8.19 16.71 -0.35
CA LEU A 466 9.36 17.11 0.43
C LEU A 466 10.20 18.15 -0.31
N GLU A 467 10.44 17.95 -1.61
CA GLU A 467 11.18 18.88 -2.45
C GLU A 467 10.50 20.25 -2.48
N GLN A 468 9.19 20.31 -2.70
CA GLN A 468 8.46 21.57 -2.75
C GLN A 468 8.49 22.31 -1.41
N LEU A 469 8.27 21.60 -0.29
CA LEU A 469 8.30 22.18 1.05
C LEU A 469 9.69 22.70 1.45
N THR A 470 10.76 22.07 0.97
CA THR A 470 12.14 22.44 1.31
C THR A 470 12.72 23.49 0.36
N SER A 471 12.44 23.41 -0.94
CA SER A 471 12.99 24.32 -1.95
C SER A 471 12.25 25.66 -2.03
N ARG A 472 10.94 25.68 -1.73
CA ARG A 472 10.10 26.87 -1.87
C ARG A 472 9.23 27.14 -0.63
N PRO A 473 9.80 27.15 0.59
CA PRO A 473 9.01 27.30 1.81
C PRO A 473 8.20 28.59 1.85
N ALA A 474 8.68 29.66 1.19
CA ALA A 474 7.99 30.94 1.11
C ALA A 474 6.66 30.92 0.34
N MET A 475 6.29 29.79 -0.27
CA MET A 475 4.98 29.65 -0.91
C MET A 475 3.82 29.67 0.10
N PHE A 476 4.04 29.19 1.32
CA PHE A 476 3.06 29.26 2.40
C PHE A 476 3.27 30.51 3.24
N LYS A 477 2.19 31.13 3.73
CA LYS A 477 2.26 32.28 4.64
C LYS A 477 2.94 31.92 5.96
N PRO A 478 3.53 32.89 6.68
CA PRO A 478 4.22 32.63 7.94
C PRO A 478 3.38 31.86 8.98
N GLU A 479 2.07 32.08 9.00
CA GLU A 479 1.13 31.42 9.91
C GLU A 479 1.08 29.91 9.66
N THR A 480 0.94 29.49 8.40
CA THR A 480 0.92 28.07 8.01
C THR A 480 2.27 27.40 8.24
N ARG A 481 3.38 28.12 8.02
CA ARG A 481 4.73 27.61 8.31
C ARG A 481 4.96 27.39 9.81
N ARG A 482 4.48 28.32 10.65
CA ARG A 482 4.47 28.15 12.12
C ARG A 482 3.61 26.95 12.53
N ALA A 483 2.42 26.82 11.95
CA ALA A 483 1.55 25.69 12.21
C ALA A 483 2.19 24.35 11.80
N LEU A 484 2.92 24.30 10.67
CA LEU A 484 3.66 23.10 10.23
C LEU A 484 4.80 22.76 11.19
N GLN A 485 5.57 23.74 11.66
CA GLN A 485 6.57 23.53 12.72
C GLN A 485 5.92 23.00 14.02
N ALA A 486 4.74 23.50 14.37
CA ALA A 486 3.98 23.02 15.53
C ALA A 486 3.51 21.56 15.35
N GLU A 487 3.07 21.19 14.14
CA GLU A 487 2.66 19.82 13.80
C GLU A 487 3.87 18.87 13.83
N LEU A 488 5.01 19.25 13.25
CA LEU A 488 6.24 18.48 13.33
C LEU A 488 6.70 18.26 14.77
N ARG A 489 6.54 19.27 15.64
CA ARG A 489 6.83 19.15 17.07
C ARG A 489 5.87 18.22 17.80
N ARG A 490 4.57 18.34 17.52
CA ARG A 490 3.55 17.46 18.13
C ARG A 490 3.78 15.99 17.80
N ASN A 491 4.47 15.71 16.70
CA ASN A 491 4.85 14.36 16.27
C ASN A 491 6.33 14.05 16.54
N ASP A 492 6.97 14.76 17.49
CA ASP A 492 8.35 14.53 17.96
C ASP A 492 9.46 14.63 16.90
N PHE A 493 9.20 15.28 15.77
CA PHE A 493 10.19 15.51 14.71
C PHE A 493 10.94 16.83 14.85
N TYR A 494 10.43 17.80 15.61
CA TYR A 494 11.00 19.16 15.67
C TYR A 494 11.07 19.76 17.07
N ALA A 495 12.28 20.13 17.50
CA ALA A 495 12.56 20.74 18.81
C ALA A 495 12.95 22.24 18.76
N GLY A 496 12.97 22.87 17.57
CA GLY A 496 13.41 24.26 17.39
C GLY A 496 12.37 25.31 17.81
N ALA A 497 12.52 26.58 17.39
CA ALA A 497 11.51 27.62 17.64
C ALA A 497 10.34 27.53 16.64
N ILE A 498 9.12 27.96 17.04
CA ILE A 498 7.97 28.10 16.12
C ILE A 498 7.96 29.55 15.62
N ASP A 499 8.80 29.85 14.65
CA ASP A 499 9.01 31.18 14.08
C ASP A 499 8.46 31.33 12.65
N GLY A 500 8.17 30.21 12.00
CA GLY A 500 7.75 30.13 10.61
C GLY A 500 8.91 30.21 9.64
N ASP A 501 10.15 30.12 10.12
CA ASP A 501 11.34 30.01 9.28
C ASP A 501 11.65 28.54 8.99
N ILE A 502 11.64 28.18 7.70
CA ILE A 502 11.95 26.83 7.25
C ILE A 502 13.45 26.73 6.95
N GLY A 503 14.25 27.04 7.97
CA GLY A 503 15.70 26.90 7.94
C GLY A 503 16.14 25.43 8.05
N ALA A 504 17.45 25.21 8.12
CA ALA A 504 18.04 23.86 8.09
C ALA A 504 17.48 22.90 9.16
N GLY A 505 17.14 23.41 10.36
CA GLY A 505 16.52 22.60 11.42
C GLY A 505 15.13 22.08 11.06
N THR A 506 14.26 22.96 10.56
CA THR A 506 12.92 22.59 10.09
C THR A 506 13.00 21.66 8.89
N GLN A 507 13.91 21.92 7.93
CA GLN A 507 14.12 21.05 6.77
C GLN A 507 14.61 19.64 7.14
N ARG A 508 15.56 19.53 8.09
CA ARG A 508 15.95 18.22 8.66
C ARG A 508 14.76 17.51 9.28
N SER A 509 13.95 18.22 10.05
CA SER A 509 12.76 17.66 10.70
C SER A 509 11.72 17.18 9.69
N MET A 510 11.56 17.89 8.57
CA MET A 510 10.70 17.44 7.47
C MET A 510 11.26 16.19 6.80
N ARG A 511 12.59 16.09 6.59
CA ARG A 511 13.21 14.86 6.06
C ARG A 511 13.05 13.67 7.01
N LEU A 512 13.16 13.89 8.32
CA LEU A 512 12.91 12.86 9.33
C LEU A 512 11.44 12.43 9.32
N ALA A 513 10.51 13.37 9.29
CA ALA A 513 9.08 13.08 9.16
C ALA A 513 8.76 12.37 7.84
N PHE A 514 9.44 12.70 6.74
CA PHE A 514 9.36 11.99 5.47
C PHE A 514 9.95 10.56 5.55
N GLY A 515 10.83 10.30 6.53
CA GLY A 515 11.50 9.01 6.69
C GLY A 515 12.77 8.85 5.84
N ARG A 516 13.47 9.96 5.57
CA ARG A 516 14.88 9.95 5.16
C ARG A 516 15.73 10.16 6.42
N ALA A 517 16.54 9.16 6.77
CA ALA A 517 17.64 9.35 7.71
C ALA A 517 18.68 10.31 7.07
N GLU A 518 19.40 11.05 7.92
CA GLU A 518 20.14 12.28 7.59
C GLU A 518 20.94 12.31 6.28
#